data_AF-A0A932B2B6-F1
#
_entry.id   AF-A0A932B2B6-F1
#
_cell.length_a   1.000
_cell.length_b   1.000
_cell.length_c   1.000
_cell.angle_alpha   90.00
_cell.angle_beta   90.00
_cell.angle_gamma   90.00
#
_symmetry.space_group_name_H-M   'P 1'
#
loop_
_entity.id
_entity.type
_entity.pdbx_description
1 polymer ?
#
loop_
_entity_poly.entity_id
_entity_poly.type
_entity_poly.pdbx_seq_one_letter_code
_entity_poly.pdbx_strand_id
1 'polypeptide(L)'
;MNKHIHRLVFDRKRGMRVPAAENVRAAGKAAGGQTRARAVAGVTLVSMALTGMADARDVTPSANRSIVDTMMRASTFNIARNTGPVWSAARDAGKASQFKVTNPDGLTTQIDQYDSRVIINWDSFNVGADYSVLFNQPKGGSAYNRIWDLNPTVVMGKITANGEVILENTHGVIFGPTARVQTGRFVTTALKMTEEAIAKGLRANTKGEEMFGGEGADPNGFITIERGAEVKALA
;
A
#
# COMPACT_ATOMS: atom_id res chain seq x y z
N MET A 1 3.27 -26.65 -38.30
CA MET A 1 4.73 -26.42 -38.22
C MET A 1 4.94 -24.91 -38.20
N ASN A 2 5.27 -24.33 -37.04
CA ASN A 2 5.26 -22.88 -36.81
C ASN A 2 6.42 -22.17 -37.52
N LYS A 3 6.23 -21.77 -38.78
CA LYS A 3 7.25 -21.09 -39.62
C LYS A 3 7.41 -19.59 -39.32
N HIS A 4 6.62 -19.03 -38.38
CA HIS A 4 6.54 -17.57 -38.16
C HIS A 4 6.82 -17.12 -36.72
N ILE A 5 7.34 -17.99 -35.85
CA ILE A 5 7.76 -17.58 -34.49
C ILE A 5 9.28 -17.47 -34.48
N HIS A 6 9.79 -16.26 -34.21
CA HIS A 6 11.22 -16.00 -34.04
C HIS A 6 11.43 -15.11 -32.81
N ARG A 7 12.53 -15.35 -32.08
CA ARG A 7 12.93 -14.48 -30.96
C ARG A 7 13.83 -13.37 -31.49
N LEU A 8 13.52 -12.14 -31.11
CA LEU A 8 14.39 -11.00 -31.36
C LEU A 8 15.45 -10.90 -30.26
N VAL A 9 16.72 -10.86 -30.65
CA VAL A 9 17.87 -10.67 -29.74
C VAL A 9 18.56 -9.36 -30.08
N PHE A 10 18.96 -8.60 -29.06
CA PHE A 10 19.65 -7.32 -29.23
C PHE A 10 21.14 -7.55 -29.50
N ASP A 11 21.62 -7.12 -30.67
CA ASP A 11 23.03 -7.20 -31.05
C ASP A 11 23.73 -5.87 -30.69
N ARG A 12 24.62 -5.93 -29.68
CA ARG A 12 25.33 -4.75 -29.18
C ARG A 12 26.30 -4.15 -30.19
N LYS A 13 26.76 -4.90 -31.20
CA LYS A 13 27.63 -4.35 -32.26
C LYS A 13 26.85 -3.57 -33.30
N ARG A 14 25.58 -3.95 -33.54
CA ARG A 14 24.71 -3.34 -34.54
C ARG A 14 23.72 -2.35 -33.95
N GLY A 15 23.59 -2.29 -32.62
CA GLY A 15 22.68 -1.36 -31.92
C GLY A 15 21.19 -1.62 -32.19
N MET A 16 20.83 -2.80 -32.72
CA MET A 16 19.46 -3.12 -33.11
C MET A 16 19.08 -4.57 -32.79
N ARG A 17 17.77 -4.85 -32.80
CA ARG A 17 17.23 -6.20 -32.62
C ARG A 17 17.27 -6.97 -33.93
N VAL A 18 17.82 -8.17 -33.90
CA VAL A 18 17.94 -9.08 -35.06
C VAL A 18 17.14 -10.36 -34.79
N PRO A 19 16.37 -10.87 -35.76
CA PRO A 19 15.66 -12.15 -35.62
C PRO A 19 16.65 -13.31 -35.56
N ALA A 20 16.56 -14.13 -34.50
CA ALA A 20 17.32 -15.36 -34.34
C ALA A 20 16.38 -16.57 -34.49
N ALA A 21 16.78 -17.54 -35.32
CA ALA A 21 16.04 -18.79 -35.47
C ALA A 21 16.28 -19.68 -34.24
N GLU A 22 15.20 -20.09 -33.60
CA GLU A 22 15.19 -21.07 -32.51
C GLU A 22 15.22 -22.49 -33.11
N ASN A 23 16.41 -23.09 -33.23
CA ASN A 23 16.52 -24.54 -33.45
C ASN A 23 16.63 -25.22 -32.08
N VAL A 24 15.50 -25.59 -31.46
CA VAL A 24 15.52 -26.37 -30.22
C VAL A 24 15.97 -27.80 -30.52
N ARG A 25 17.15 -28.19 -30.03
CA ARG A 25 17.38 -29.57 -29.57
C ARG A 25 17.39 -29.53 -28.04
N ALA A 26 16.40 -30.17 -27.43
CA ALA A 26 16.38 -30.35 -25.99
C ALA A 26 17.60 -31.20 -25.57
N ALA A 27 18.51 -30.60 -24.80
CA ALA A 27 19.57 -31.30 -24.09
C ALA A 27 19.25 -31.24 -22.59
N GLY A 28 19.13 -32.42 -21.97
CA GLY A 28 18.62 -32.61 -20.61
C GLY A 28 19.47 -32.01 -19.48
N LYS A 29 18.82 -31.90 -18.32
CA LYS A 29 19.38 -31.44 -17.03
C LYS A 29 20.60 -32.27 -16.61
N ALA A 30 21.70 -31.59 -16.28
CA ALA A 30 22.78 -32.16 -15.46
C ALA A 30 22.63 -31.67 -14.01
N ALA A 31 22.69 -32.62 -13.08
CA ALA A 31 22.61 -32.43 -11.64
C ALA A 31 23.98 -32.10 -11.03
N GLY A 32 23.98 -31.49 -9.84
CA GLY A 32 25.04 -31.65 -8.84
C GLY A 32 25.72 -30.37 -8.36
N GLY A 33 25.80 -30.21 -7.04
CA GLY A 33 26.79 -29.32 -6.40
C GLY A 33 26.30 -28.58 -5.15
N GLN A 34 26.38 -29.23 -3.99
CA GLN A 34 26.30 -28.57 -2.67
C GLN A 34 27.52 -27.66 -2.45
N THR A 35 27.44 -26.62 -1.58
CA THR A 35 28.44 -26.32 -0.52
C THR A 35 27.97 -25.20 0.44
N ARG A 36 27.67 -25.64 1.68
CA ARG A 36 28.02 -25.15 3.04
C ARG A 36 27.86 -23.68 3.46
N ALA A 37 27.07 -23.53 4.53
CA ALA A 37 27.07 -22.45 5.50
C ALA A 37 28.39 -22.36 6.28
N ARG A 38 28.80 -21.13 6.64
CA ARG A 38 29.83 -20.85 7.66
C ARG A 38 29.25 -19.89 8.70
N ALA A 39 29.19 -20.35 9.95
CA ALA A 39 29.05 -19.54 11.14
C ALA A 39 30.44 -19.09 11.62
N VAL A 40 30.56 -17.84 12.07
CA VAL A 40 31.75 -17.33 12.77
C VAL A 40 31.28 -16.76 14.12
N ALA A 41 31.85 -17.31 15.19
CA ALA A 41 31.72 -16.87 16.57
C ALA A 41 32.98 -16.09 16.99
N GLY A 42 32.85 -15.13 17.90
CA GLY A 42 33.95 -14.67 18.76
C GLY A 42 33.90 -13.19 19.18
N VAL A 43 33.55 -12.92 20.45
CA VAL A 43 34.38 -12.40 21.60
C VAL A 43 34.42 -10.85 21.62
N THR A 44 34.06 -10.09 22.66
CA THR A 44 34.63 -9.99 24.03
C THR A 44 33.68 -9.33 25.06
N LEU A 45 33.84 -9.74 26.32
CA LEU A 45 33.25 -9.17 27.55
C LEU A 45 34.03 -7.92 28.01
N VAL A 46 33.32 -6.90 28.53
CA VAL A 46 33.87 -5.92 29.49
C VAL A 46 32.85 -5.68 30.59
N SER A 47 33.23 -6.02 31.82
CA SER A 47 32.51 -5.79 33.07
C SER A 47 33.05 -4.52 33.75
N MET A 48 32.22 -3.69 34.40
CA MET A 48 32.68 -2.80 35.49
C MET A 48 31.53 -2.24 36.38
N ALA A 49 31.57 -2.68 37.65
CA ALA A 49 31.26 -2.05 38.94
C ALA A 49 29.84 -1.53 39.34
N LEU A 50 29.20 -2.28 40.28
CA LEU A 50 28.76 -1.93 41.66
C LEU A 50 28.86 -0.43 42.07
N THR A 51 27.92 0.26 42.75
CA THR A 51 27.28 0.01 44.06
C THR A 51 26.38 1.23 44.38
N GLY A 52 25.30 1.08 45.17
CA GLY A 52 24.69 2.22 45.90
C GLY A 52 23.19 2.10 46.16
N MET A 53 22.84 1.71 47.39
CA MET A 53 21.47 1.66 47.91
C MET A 53 21.11 3.03 48.52
N ALA A 54 19.92 3.59 48.25
CA ALA A 54 19.23 4.50 49.17
C ALA A 54 17.77 4.76 48.72
N ASP A 55 16.86 4.44 49.63
CA ASP A 55 15.55 5.05 49.91
C ASP A 55 14.43 5.04 48.85
N ALA A 56 13.45 4.16 49.14
CA ALA A 56 12.06 4.36 48.78
C ALA A 56 11.44 5.45 49.68
N ARG A 57 10.97 6.55 49.07
CA ARG A 57 9.96 7.45 49.63
C ARG A 57 9.00 7.86 48.51
N ASP A 58 7.72 7.55 48.68
CA ASP A 58 6.62 7.88 47.78
C ASP A 58 6.54 9.38 47.46
N VAL A 59 6.43 9.73 46.17
CA VAL A 59 5.63 10.86 45.69
C VAL A 59 5.02 10.49 44.32
N THR A 60 3.69 10.36 44.29
CA THR A 60 2.81 10.21 43.11
C THR A 60 2.87 11.41 42.13
N PRO A 61 2.37 11.26 40.88
CA PRO A 61 2.99 11.83 39.69
C PRO A 61 2.54 13.25 39.35
N SER A 62 3.43 14.07 38.79
CA SER A 62 3.03 15.29 38.08
C SER A 62 3.82 15.46 36.78
N ALA A 63 3.02 15.72 35.74
CA ALA A 63 3.34 16.10 34.37
C ALA A 63 4.76 16.60 34.09
N ASN A 64 5.46 15.91 33.18
CA ASN A 64 6.31 16.54 32.16
C ASN A 64 6.74 15.51 31.11
N ARG A 65 6.05 15.49 29.96
CA ARG A 65 6.46 14.73 28.77
C ARG A 65 7.68 15.43 28.17
N SER A 66 8.87 14.85 28.33
CA SER A 66 10.07 15.36 27.65
C SER A 66 10.08 14.87 26.21
N ILE A 67 10.30 15.82 25.29
CA ILE A 67 10.16 15.70 23.84
C ILE A 67 11.40 15.04 23.20
N VAL A 68 12.20 14.33 24.02
CA VAL A 68 13.55 13.88 23.67
C VAL A 68 13.58 12.37 23.32
N ASP A 69 12.54 11.62 23.68
CA ASP A 69 12.45 10.18 23.41
C ASP A 69 12.11 9.84 21.93
N THR A 70 11.85 10.86 21.11
CA THR A 70 11.45 10.74 19.70
C THR A 70 12.64 10.66 18.71
N MET A 71 13.89 10.86 19.13
CA MET A 71 15.01 11.09 18.17
C MET A 71 16.04 9.95 17.97
N MET A 72 15.83 8.72 18.45
CA MET A 72 16.78 7.62 18.20
C MET A 72 16.17 6.30 17.72
N ARG A 73 15.30 6.31 16.70
CA ARG A 73 14.90 5.07 16.02
C ARG A 73 14.76 5.22 14.50
N ALA A 74 15.86 5.57 13.83
CA ALA A 74 15.97 5.39 12.39
C ALA A 74 17.31 4.70 12.04
N SER A 75 17.24 3.42 11.66
CA SER A 75 18.12 2.76 10.67
C SER A 75 17.95 1.23 10.70
N THR A 76 16.86 0.75 10.11
CA THR A 76 16.79 -0.53 9.40
C THR A 76 15.56 -0.45 8.50
N PHE A 77 15.73 -0.75 7.22
CA PHE A 77 14.65 -0.83 6.24
C PHE A 77 13.72 -1.98 6.66
N ASN A 78 12.66 -1.66 7.41
CA ASN A 78 11.71 -2.63 7.95
C ASN A 78 10.40 -2.53 7.16
N ILE A 79 10.17 -3.48 6.27
CA ILE A 79 8.89 -3.67 5.54
C ILE A 79 7.73 -4.06 6.51
N ALA A 80 8.02 -4.29 7.80
CA ALA A 80 7.10 -4.84 8.80
C ALA A 80 6.50 -3.83 9.80
N ARG A 81 6.57 -2.50 9.56
CA ARG A 81 5.90 -1.50 10.44
C ARG A 81 4.62 -0.88 9.88
N ASN A 82 4.23 -1.21 8.65
CA ASN A 82 3.09 -0.55 7.99
C ASN A 82 1.86 -1.47 7.84
N THR A 83 1.59 -2.29 8.84
CA THR A 83 0.40 -3.17 8.92
C THR A 83 -0.52 -2.79 10.07
N GLY A 84 -0.42 -1.58 10.61
CA GLY A 84 -1.36 -1.04 11.59
C GLY A 84 -2.71 -0.62 10.96
N PRO A 85 -3.68 -0.13 11.75
CA PRO A 85 -4.93 0.40 11.22
C PRO A 85 -4.64 1.56 10.25
N VAL A 86 -5.54 1.82 9.29
CA VAL A 86 -5.40 2.98 8.38
C VAL A 86 -5.28 4.24 9.25
N TRP A 87 -4.10 4.85 9.28
CA TRP A 87 -3.82 5.98 10.16
C TRP A 87 -3.69 7.27 9.36
N SER A 88 -4.48 8.24 9.83
CA SER A 88 -4.55 9.67 9.48
C SER A 88 -5.07 10.06 8.09
N ALA A 89 -6.37 10.38 8.05
CA ALA A 89 -6.94 11.36 7.11
C ALA A 89 -6.53 12.78 7.54
N ALA A 90 -5.22 13.05 7.60
CA ALA A 90 -4.66 14.21 8.29
C ALA A 90 -4.96 15.55 7.60
N ARG A 91 -5.41 15.51 6.35
CA ARG A 91 -5.46 16.69 5.48
C ARG A 91 -6.88 17.24 5.25
N ASP A 92 -7.89 16.66 5.90
CA ASP A 92 -9.30 16.99 5.67
C ASP A 92 -9.91 17.90 6.75
N ALA A 93 -9.12 18.84 7.29
CA ALA A 93 -9.63 19.81 8.26
C ALA A 93 -10.88 20.53 7.70
N GLY A 94 -11.97 20.52 8.48
CA GLY A 94 -13.24 21.15 8.09
C GLY A 94 -14.20 20.29 7.25
N LYS A 95 -13.86 19.00 6.98
CA LYS A 95 -14.71 18.07 6.22
C LYS A 95 -15.64 17.19 7.08
N ALA A 96 -15.74 17.48 8.38
CA ALA A 96 -16.52 16.68 9.33
C ALA A 96 -18.03 16.63 9.03
N SER A 97 -18.56 17.57 8.25
CA SER A 97 -19.95 17.54 7.75
C SER A 97 -20.16 16.57 6.57
N GLN A 98 -19.08 16.16 5.89
CA GLN A 98 -19.14 15.29 4.71
C GLN A 98 -18.90 13.82 5.06
N PHE A 99 -17.98 13.56 5.99
CA PHE A 99 -17.69 12.21 6.49
C PHE A 99 -17.03 12.26 7.87
N LYS A 100 -17.04 11.12 8.56
CA LYS A 100 -16.38 10.90 9.84
C LYS A 100 -15.58 9.60 9.80
N VAL A 101 -14.32 9.67 10.25
CA VAL A 101 -13.45 8.49 10.40
C VAL A 101 -13.36 8.13 11.88
N THR A 102 -13.58 6.86 12.21
CA THR A 102 -13.47 6.33 13.57
C THR A 102 -12.74 4.99 13.57
N ASN A 103 -12.29 4.56 14.74
CA ASN A 103 -11.73 3.23 14.96
C ASN A 103 -12.31 2.66 16.26
N PRO A 104 -13.54 2.10 16.22
CA PRO A 104 -14.30 1.78 17.43
C PRO A 104 -13.70 0.62 18.24
N ASP A 105 -13.02 -0.32 17.59
CA ASP A 105 -12.51 -1.57 18.18
C ASP A 105 -10.98 -1.70 18.10
N GLY A 106 -10.29 -0.70 17.54
CA GLY A 106 -8.85 -0.70 17.34
C GLY A 106 -8.38 -1.46 16.09
N LEU A 107 -9.25 -2.25 15.46
CA LEU A 107 -8.95 -3.13 14.31
C LEU A 107 -9.66 -2.70 13.02
N THR A 108 -10.75 -1.95 13.15
CA THR A 108 -11.63 -1.54 12.06
C THR A 108 -11.58 -0.03 11.91
N THR A 109 -11.02 0.46 10.80
CA THR A 109 -11.20 1.85 10.41
C THR A 109 -12.58 2.01 9.77
N GLN A 110 -13.50 2.65 10.47
CA GLN A 110 -14.85 2.93 9.98
C GLN A 110 -14.95 4.35 9.42
N ILE A 111 -15.47 4.47 8.21
CA ILE A 111 -15.66 5.72 7.47
C ILE A 111 -17.15 5.89 7.23
N ASP A 112 -17.78 6.74 8.03
CA ASP A 112 -19.18 7.10 7.89
C ASP A 112 -19.28 8.33 6.98
N GLN A 113 -19.72 8.12 5.75
CA GLN A 113 -19.89 9.15 4.74
C GLN A 113 -21.34 9.64 4.74
N TYR A 114 -21.52 10.96 4.66
CA TYR A 114 -22.83 11.61 4.64
C TYR A 114 -23.18 12.17 3.26
N ASP A 115 -22.19 12.74 2.57
CA ASP A 115 -22.37 13.28 1.22
C ASP A 115 -22.36 12.17 0.16
N SER A 116 -23.02 12.40 -0.97
CA SER A 116 -23.02 11.43 -2.09
C SER A 116 -21.62 11.19 -2.67
N ARG A 117 -20.72 12.16 -2.58
CA ARG A 117 -19.33 12.08 -3.04
C ARG A 117 -18.42 12.78 -2.06
N VAL A 118 -17.35 12.11 -1.65
CA VAL A 118 -16.33 12.67 -0.77
C VAL A 118 -14.94 12.39 -1.29
N ILE A 119 -14.04 13.32 -1.01
CA ILE A 119 -12.60 13.16 -1.19
C ILE A 119 -12.02 13.01 0.21
N ILE A 120 -11.25 11.95 0.42
CA ILE A 120 -10.57 11.66 1.69
C ILE A 120 -9.07 11.62 1.38
N ASN A 121 -8.32 12.52 2.02
CA ASN A 121 -6.88 12.65 1.84
C ASN A 121 -6.14 11.94 2.98
N TRP A 122 -5.42 10.90 2.63
CA TRP A 122 -4.65 10.07 3.54
C TRP A 122 -3.16 10.38 3.42
N ASP A 123 -2.46 10.51 4.55
CA ASP A 123 -0.99 10.52 4.52
C ASP A 123 -0.45 9.12 4.22
N SER A 124 -1.13 8.09 4.72
CA SER A 124 -0.87 6.69 4.37
C SER A 124 -2.16 5.89 4.41
N PHE A 125 -2.25 4.86 3.57
CA PHE A 125 -3.37 3.91 3.58
C PHE A 125 -2.80 2.52 3.40
N ASN A 126 -2.75 1.75 4.49
CA ASN A 126 -2.35 0.35 4.49
C ASN A 126 -3.35 -0.43 5.35
N VAL A 127 -3.61 -1.68 4.99
CA VAL A 127 -4.57 -2.52 5.70
C VAL A 127 -3.88 -3.83 6.02
N GLY A 128 -3.41 -4.00 7.26
CA GLY A 128 -2.81 -5.26 7.71
C GLY A 128 -3.81 -6.43 7.68
N ALA A 129 -3.33 -7.67 7.72
CA ALA A 129 -4.16 -8.87 7.54
C ALA A 129 -5.31 -8.99 8.55
N ASP A 130 -5.09 -8.55 9.79
CA ASP A 130 -6.09 -8.57 10.87
C ASP A 130 -6.96 -7.30 10.91
N TYR A 131 -6.69 -6.32 10.04
CA TYR A 131 -7.37 -5.03 10.02
C TYR A 131 -8.44 -4.98 8.93
N SER A 132 -9.44 -4.12 9.16
CA SER A 132 -10.53 -3.91 8.23
C SER A 132 -10.76 -2.41 8.00
N VAL A 133 -11.21 -2.06 6.80
CA VAL A 133 -11.72 -0.74 6.46
C VAL A 133 -13.17 -0.89 6.03
N LEU A 134 -14.07 -0.18 6.70
CA LEU A 134 -15.49 -0.20 6.43
C LEU A 134 -15.95 1.18 5.97
N PHE A 135 -16.47 1.27 4.76
CA PHE A 135 -17.13 2.47 4.23
C PHE A 135 -18.63 2.31 4.35
N ASN A 136 -19.26 3.13 5.20
CA ASN A 136 -20.70 3.28 5.34
C ASN A 136 -21.13 4.52 4.55
N GLN A 137 -21.64 4.32 3.34
CA GLN A 137 -21.96 5.38 2.41
C GLN A 137 -23.47 5.55 2.24
N PRO A 138 -23.96 6.74 1.85
CA PRO A 138 -25.35 6.86 1.39
C PRO A 138 -25.58 5.98 0.15
N LYS A 139 -26.85 5.71 -0.18
CA LYS A 139 -27.19 4.88 -1.35
C LYS A 139 -26.58 5.46 -2.63
N GLY A 140 -25.74 4.68 -3.29
CA GLY A 140 -25.02 5.12 -4.50
C GLY A 140 -23.87 6.09 -4.23
N GLY A 141 -23.43 6.22 -2.97
CA GLY A 141 -22.31 7.06 -2.58
C GLY A 141 -20.98 6.59 -3.16
N SER A 142 -20.06 7.55 -3.34
CA SER A 142 -18.71 7.31 -3.85
C SER A 142 -17.67 7.98 -2.94
N ALA A 143 -16.65 7.23 -2.55
CA ALA A 143 -15.54 7.70 -1.73
C ALA A 143 -14.26 7.64 -2.56
N TYR A 144 -13.66 8.80 -2.80
CA TYR A 144 -12.37 8.89 -3.45
C TYR A 144 -11.27 9.08 -2.40
N ASN A 145 -10.40 8.08 -2.28
CA ASN A 145 -9.31 8.04 -1.32
C ASN A 145 -8.02 8.39 -2.05
N ARG A 146 -7.43 9.55 -1.70
CA ARG A 146 -6.16 10.02 -2.24
C ARG A 146 -5.05 9.83 -1.22
N ILE A 147 -4.04 9.04 -1.58
CA ILE A 147 -2.92 8.70 -0.71
C ILE A 147 -1.71 9.56 -1.10
N TRP A 148 -1.14 10.25 -0.12
CA TRP A 148 0.03 11.12 -0.26
C TRP A 148 1.33 10.45 0.18
N ASP A 149 1.28 9.18 0.58
CA ASP A 149 2.46 8.37 0.91
C ASP A 149 3.37 8.27 -0.31
N LEU A 150 4.68 8.32 -0.07
CA LEU A 150 5.70 8.06 -1.08
C LEU A 150 5.93 6.57 -1.34
N ASN A 151 5.27 5.71 -0.54
CA ASN A 151 5.32 4.26 -0.68
C ASN A 151 4.03 3.71 -1.30
N PRO A 152 4.09 2.54 -1.95
CA PRO A 152 2.90 1.83 -2.39
C PRO A 152 1.98 1.48 -1.21
N THR A 153 0.68 1.53 -1.45
CA THR A 153 -0.33 1.03 -0.50
C THR A 153 -0.30 -0.49 -0.47
N VAL A 154 -0.24 -1.07 0.73
CA VAL A 154 -0.30 -2.53 0.94
C VAL A 154 -1.62 -2.88 1.62
N VAL A 155 -2.41 -3.71 0.94
CA VAL A 155 -3.68 -4.26 1.43
C VAL A 155 -3.50 -5.75 1.63
N MET A 156 -3.52 -6.20 2.87
CA MET A 156 -3.56 -7.61 3.27
C MET A 156 -4.86 -7.97 3.99
N GLY A 157 -5.55 -6.99 4.58
CA GLY A 157 -6.81 -7.19 5.29
C GLY A 157 -8.04 -6.99 4.42
N LYS A 158 -9.10 -6.48 5.05
CA LYS A 158 -10.43 -6.36 4.43
C LYS A 158 -10.78 -4.92 4.09
N ILE A 159 -11.37 -4.70 2.92
CA ILE A 159 -12.00 -3.43 2.55
C ILE A 159 -13.43 -3.73 2.15
N THR A 160 -14.38 -3.18 2.90
CA THR A 160 -15.81 -3.40 2.68
C THR A 160 -16.50 -2.06 2.45
N ALA A 161 -17.37 -1.99 1.44
CA ALA A 161 -18.17 -0.80 1.18
C ALA A 161 -19.53 -1.17 0.58
N ASN A 162 -20.57 -0.43 0.95
CA ASN A 162 -21.88 -0.57 0.29
C ASN A 162 -21.98 0.23 -1.03
N GLY A 163 -21.08 1.19 -1.26
CA GLY A 163 -21.05 2.02 -2.47
C GLY A 163 -19.78 1.85 -3.30
N GLU A 164 -19.37 2.93 -3.96
CA GLU A 164 -18.17 3.00 -4.77
C GLU A 164 -16.97 3.47 -3.93
N VAL A 165 -15.85 2.77 -4.08
CA VAL A 165 -14.57 3.16 -3.50
C VAL A 165 -13.55 3.28 -4.62
N ILE A 166 -12.93 4.46 -4.70
CA ILE A 166 -11.82 4.75 -5.60
C ILE A 166 -10.59 4.92 -4.72
N LEU A 167 -9.52 4.18 -5.01
CA LEU A 167 -8.25 4.20 -4.29
C LEU A 167 -7.15 4.70 -5.23
N GLU A 168 -6.58 5.86 -4.92
CA GLU A 168 -5.49 6.47 -5.68
C GLU A 168 -4.22 6.53 -4.85
N ASN A 169 -3.18 5.85 -5.31
CA ASN A 169 -1.83 6.04 -4.83
C ASN A 169 -0.87 6.05 -6.02
N THR A 170 -0.25 7.20 -6.31
CA THR A 170 0.65 7.35 -7.46
C THR A 170 1.90 6.48 -7.41
N HIS A 171 2.30 6.02 -6.23
CA HIS A 171 3.44 5.12 -6.04
C HIS A 171 3.06 3.65 -6.17
N GLY A 172 1.77 3.34 -6.24
CA GLY A 172 1.24 2.01 -6.53
C GLY A 172 0.44 1.38 -5.40
N VAL A 173 -0.12 0.20 -5.69
CA VAL A 173 -0.97 -0.56 -4.78
C VAL A 173 -0.69 -2.05 -4.90
N ILE A 174 -0.55 -2.73 -3.76
CA ILE A 174 -0.31 -4.16 -3.64
C ILE A 174 -1.46 -4.77 -2.84
N PHE A 175 -2.19 -5.70 -3.47
CA PHE A 175 -3.13 -6.57 -2.80
C PHE A 175 -2.44 -7.90 -2.49
N GLY A 176 -2.07 -8.10 -1.23
CA GLY A 176 -1.40 -9.30 -0.75
C GLY A 176 -2.32 -10.53 -0.67
N PRO A 177 -1.79 -11.73 -0.35
CA PRO A 177 -2.48 -13.00 -0.54
C PRO A 177 -3.76 -13.16 0.30
N THR A 178 -3.88 -12.42 1.39
CA THR A 178 -5.03 -12.44 2.30
C THR A 178 -6.04 -11.33 2.03
N ALA A 179 -5.75 -10.42 1.09
CA ALA A 179 -6.60 -9.26 0.82
C ALA A 179 -8.01 -9.68 0.41
N ARG A 180 -9.03 -9.04 0.99
CA ARG A 180 -10.43 -9.22 0.62
C ARG A 180 -11.08 -7.86 0.42
N VAL A 181 -11.37 -7.51 -0.83
CA VAL A 181 -12.07 -6.28 -1.18
C VAL A 181 -13.48 -6.64 -1.64
N GLN A 182 -14.49 -6.12 -0.96
CA GLN A 182 -15.90 -6.35 -1.25
C GLN A 182 -16.65 -5.02 -1.21
N THR A 183 -16.88 -4.44 -2.39
CA THR A 183 -17.54 -3.14 -2.49
C THR A 183 -18.67 -3.19 -3.51
N GLY A 184 -19.56 -2.18 -3.53
CA GLY A 184 -20.52 -2.03 -4.63
C GLY A 184 -19.78 -1.81 -5.96
N ARG A 185 -18.77 -0.93 -5.95
CA ARG A 185 -17.80 -0.75 -7.04
C ARG A 185 -16.42 -0.45 -6.49
N PHE A 186 -15.40 -0.92 -7.18
CA PHE A 186 -14.02 -0.69 -6.78
C PHE A 186 -13.19 -0.24 -7.96
N VAL A 187 -12.45 0.86 -7.77
CA VAL A 187 -11.46 1.35 -8.72
C VAL A 187 -10.17 1.57 -7.95
N THR A 188 -9.06 1.10 -8.50
CA THR A 188 -7.73 1.39 -7.97
C THR A 188 -6.86 1.93 -9.09
N THR A 189 -6.10 2.98 -8.82
CA THR A 189 -5.29 3.66 -9.82
C THR A 189 -3.95 4.08 -9.24
N ALA A 190 -2.91 3.94 -10.07
CA ALA A 190 -1.58 4.54 -9.84
C ALA A 190 -1.41 5.87 -10.60
N LEU A 191 -2.46 6.32 -11.30
CA LEU A 191 -2.53 7.62 -11.96
C LEU A 191 -3.43 8.55 -11.16
N LYS A 192 -3.16 9.86 -11.25
CA LYS A 192 -4.04 10.89 -10.69
C LYS A 192 -5.36 10.94 -11.44
N MET A 193 -6.44 11.15 -10.71
CA MET A 193 -7.75 11.42 -11.27
C MET A 193 -7.93 12.92 -11.50
N THR A 194 -8.53 13.30 -12.64
CA THR A 194 -8.75 14.71 -12.99
C THR A 194 -9.81 15.36 -12.10
N GLU A 195 -9.79 16.69 -11.96
CA GLU A 195 -10.78 17.41 -11.16
C GLU A 195 -12.19 17.23 -11.72
N GLU A 196 -12.33 17.16 -13.04
CA GLU A 196 -13.59 16.87 -13.72
C GLU A 196 -14.11 15.48 -13.38
N ALA A 197 -13.23 14.47 -13.36
CA ALA A 197 -13.57 13.11 -12.98
C ALA A 197 -14.04 13.01 -11.52
N ILE A 198 -13.40 13.76 -10.62
CA ILE A 198 -13.80 13.88 -9.22
C ILE A 198 -15.16 14.57 -9.09
N ALA A 199 -15.35 15.71 -9.77
CA ALA A 199 -16.55 16.52 -9.65
C ALA A 199 -17.77 15.84 -10.27
N LYS A 200 -17.64 15.28 -11.48
CA LYS A 200 -18.74 14.69 -12.25
C LYS A 200 -18.92 13.20 -12.00
N GLY A 201 -17.88 12.52 -11.51
CA GLY A 201 -17.81 11.08 -11.31
C GLY A 201 -17.42 10.34 -12.57
N LEU A 202 -16.82 9.15 -12.42
CA LEU A 202 -16.27 8.36 -13.53
C LEU A 202 -17.29 8.02 -14.64
N ARG A 203 -18.57 7.90 -14.30
CA ARG A 203 -19.65 7.53 -15.23
C ARG A 203 -20.21 8.69 -16.03
N ALA A 204 -19.87 9.93 -15.68
CA ALA A 204 -20.34 11.11 -16.38
C ALA A 204 -19.52 11.43 -17.63
N ASN A 205 -18.41 10.71 -17.86
CA ASN A 205 -17.60 10.88 -19.05
C ASN A 205 -18.28 10.25 -20.28
N THR A 206 -19.05 11.06 -20.99
CA THR A 206 -19.71 10.68 -22.25
C THR A 206 -18.97 11.18 -23.48
N LYS A 207 -17.98 12.06 -23.30
CA LYS A 207 -17.24 12.72 -24.37
C LYS A 207 -15.86 12.11 -24.63
N GLY A 208 -15.47 11.09 -23.88
CA GLY A 208 -14.15 10.46 -24.00
C GLY A 208 -13.03 11.35 -23.47
N GLU A 209 -13.33 12.24 -22.53
CA GLU A 209 -12.33 13.08 -21.85
C GLU A 209 -11.39 12.20 -21.02
N GLU A 210 -10.14 12.62 -20.84
CA GLU A 210 -9.21 11.90 -19.97
C GLU A 210 -9.66 12.03 -18.51
N MET A 211 -9.86 10.88 -17.84
CA MET A 211 -10.30 10.83 -16.44
C MET A 211 -9.17 10.49 -15.48
N PHE A 212 -8.11 9.87 -16.01
CA PHE A 212 -6.91 9.50 -15.30
C PHE A 212 -5.71 10.01 -16.08
N GLY A 213 -4.86 10.79 -15.43
CA GLY A 213 -3.76 11.51 -16.06
C GLY A 213 -3.40 12.75 -15.26
N GLY A 214 -2.29 13.39 -15.64
CA GLY A 214 -1.80 14.61 -15.01
C GLY A 214 -0.35 14.49 -14.52
N GLU A 215 0.27 15.64 -14.29
CA GLU A 215 1.65 15.73 -13.83
C GLU A 215 1.81 15.21 -12.38
N GLY A 216 2.95 14.58 -12.12
CA GLY A 216 3.31 14.08 -10.79
C GLY A 216 2.69 12.73 -10.40
N ALA A 217 2.31 11.89 -11.37
CA ALA A 217 2.26 10.45 -11.15
C ALA A 217 3.68 9.87 -11.21
N ASP A 218 4.01 8.87 -10.38
CA ASP A 218 5.28 8.17 -10.52
C ASP A 218 5.21 7.33 -11.81
N PRO A 219 6.14 7.50 -12.78
CA PRO A 219 6.17 6.68 -13.99
C PRO A 219 6.32 5.18 -13.69
N ASN A 220 6.74 4.82 -12.48
CA ASN A 220 6.88 3.44 -12.01
C ASN A 220 5.72 2.99 -11.09
N GLY A 221 4.69 3.81 -10.90
CA GLY A 221 3.51 3.43 -10.14
C GLY A 221 2.88 2.16 -10.72
N PHE A 222 2.58 1.18 -9.86
CA PHE A 222 2.12 -0.14 -10.29
C PHE A 222 0.95 -0.64 -9.45
N ILE A 223 0.17 -1.58 -10.00
CA ILE A 223 -0.88 -2.27 -9.26
C ILE A 223 -0.62 -3.77 -9.37
N THR A 224 -0.48 -4.44 -8.24
CA THR A 224 -0.25 -5.88 -8.15
C THR A 224 -1.34 -6.55 -7.33
N ILE A 225 -1.90 -7.63 -7.85
CA ILE A 225 -2.81 -8.52 -7.14
C ILE A 225 -2.12 -9.86 -7.00
N GLU A 226 -1.73 -10.20 -5.77
CA GLU A 226 -1.03 -11.44 -5.49
C GLU A 226 -2.00 -12.63 -5.45
N ARG A 227 -1.46 -13.84 -5.64
CA ARG A 227 -2.24 -15.07 -5.58
C ARG A 227 -2.92 -15.18 -4.22
N GLY A 228 -4.24 -15.36 -4.22
CA GLY A 228 -5.06 -15.51 -3.02
C GLY A 228 -5.82 -14.25 -2.63
N ALA A 229 -5.39 -13.08 -3.12
CA ALA A 229 -6.15 -11.85 -3.00
C ALA A 229 -7.48 -11.98 -3.74
N GLU A 230 -8.56 -11.43 -3.18
CA GLU A 230 -9.86 -11.37 -3.85
C GLU A 230 -10.37 -9.93 -3.89
N VAL A 231 -10.72 -9.46 -5.08
CA VAL A 231 -11.36 -8.16 -5.30
C VAL A 231 -12.69 -8.41 -6.00
N LYS A 232 -13.79 -8.09 -5.32
CA LYS A 232 -15.16 -8.36 -5.78
C LYS A 232 -15.98 -7.07 -5.73
N ALA A 233 -16.62 -6.77 -6.87
CA ALA A 233 -17.68 -5.77 -6.95
C ALA A 233 -19.04 -6.48 -6.88
N LEU A 234 -19.91 -6.06 -5.96
CA LEU A 234 -21.20 -6.68 -5.65
C LEU A 234 -22.35 -6.05 -6.45
N ALA A 235 -22.08 -5.61 -7.68
CA ALA A 235 -23.01 -4.87 -8.53
C ALA A 235 -24.26 -5.65 -8.94
#